data_AF-A0A165NTY5-F1
#
_entry.id   AF-A0A165NTY5-F1
#
_cell.length_a   1.000
_cell.length_b   1.000
_cell.length_c   1.000
_cell.angle_alpha   90.00
_cell.angle_beta   90.00
_cell.angle_gamma   90.00
#
_symmetry.space_group_name_H-M   'P 1'
#
loop_
_entity.id
_entity.type
_entity.pdbx_description
1 polymer ?
#
loop_
_entity_poly.entity_id
_entity_poly.type
_entity_poly.pdbx_seq_one_letter_code
_entity_poly.pdbx_strand_id
1 'polypeptide(L)'
;MSVNELAIDTATTLGAVRIDGQRRLATLPVEVYMLILDEIHGDANNESSVAYKETLSNLNLVCRLFANLVTPKLFARLTFASPLPKELKRTHGARTAWLKDLAQGDKAAAEIAAMVRELDLHGCTPPDGGRHHAATEAPSWRHGQIITYFANLRSLTLVQTVITQEFFASTKPLLCLHSLSIRHCSFAPPTGRCQLLQCSLKLEHFDAILVDGVDPYVPTLSSLVRGSPLRSLRVTEWPLAQAILQGTPASHLEQLEIHFDPHDSAVLFRFLASASSISDLSLVSMPDESTLSQATPSKITLPNLKTLRCPLNLLPILFPGGAVSRLSVVDICDWFSPSPHADGRLLTPLQHSQLRELEIPAWVFYHYPVHRYAPSLVNLVICFDLFTYNTPLEQVVRDICSVGRISKLTSLDLRFVGAVWKLNLRLQHKMIAQHLMHACPAARRISFDDAIDWQREPSSSKWRPLIRAREPIKALLRTQPNIQDIMQVTDYEGTFAGILGKDIDLVQV
;
A
#
# COMPACT_ATOMS: atom_id res chain seq x y z
N MET A 1 -13.68 -30.27 0.74
CA MET A 1 -14.99 -29.64 0.51
C MET A 1 -14.83 -28.16 0.74
N SER A 2 -15.12 -27.33 -0.25
CA SER A 2 -15.07 -25.89 -0.06
C SER A 2 -16.22 -25.46 0.86
N VAL A 3 -16.02 -24.43 1.69
CA VAL A 3 -17.08 -23.88 2.57
C VAL A 3 -18.33 -23.49 1.76
N ASN A 4 -18.16 -23.16 0.47
CA ASN A 4 -19.26 -22.84 -0.44
C ASN A 4 -20.10 -24.07 -0.80
N GLU A 5 -19.52 -25.26 -0.94
CA GLU A 5 -20.27 -26.50 -1.24
C GLU A 5 -21.18 -26.89 -0.07
N LEU A 6 -20.69 -26.74 1.17
CA LEU A 6 -21.50 -27.02 2.37
C LEU A 6 -22.68 -26.05 2.53
N ALA A 7 -22.51 -24.79 2.11
CA ALA A 7 -23.56 -23.78 2.17
C ALA A 7 -24.67 -24.02 1.12
N ILE A 8 -24.34 -24.59 -0.04
CA ILE A 8 -25.30 -24.85 -1.13
C ILE A 8 -26.26 -26.00 -0.76
N ASP A 9 -25.76 -27.09 -0.17
CA ASP A 9 -26.58 -28.24 0.24
C ASP A 9 -27.52 -27.92 1.41
N THR A 10 -27.12 -27.01 2.29
CA THR A 10 -27.97 -26.54 3.40
C THR A 10 -28.96 -25.45 2.99
N ALA A 11 -28.63 -24.62 1.99
CA ALA A 11 -29.50 -23.55 1.51
C ALA A 11 -30.66 -24.03 0.64
N THR A 12 -30.50 -25.13 -0.11
CA THR A 12 -31.55 -25.68 -1.00
C THR A 12 -32.75 -26.27 -0.26
N THR A 13 -32.60 -26.62 1.02
CA THR A 13 -33.67 -27.17 1.87
C THR A 13 -34.31 -26.14 2.82
N LEU A 14 -33.67 -24.98 3.04
CA LEU A 14 -34.18 -23.91 3.90
C LEU A 14 -34.89 -22.84 3.07
N GLY A 15 -36.22 -22.90 3.02
CA GLY A 15 -37.03 -21.89 2.33
C GLY A 15 -36.69 -20.45 2.76
N ALA A 16 -36.73 -19.50 1.81
CA ALA A 16 -36.43 -18.09 1.99
C ALA A 16 -37.52 -17.35 2.80
N VAL A 17 -37.82 -17.82 4.01
CA VAL A 17 -38.73 -17.18 4.94
C VAL A 17 -37.97 -16.07 5.65
N ARG A 18 -38.45 -14.82 5.50
CA ARG A 18 -37.85 -13.66 6.15
C ARG A 18 -37.92 -13.76 7.66
N ILE A 19 -36.92 -13.18 8.33
CA ILE A 19 -36.93 -13.03 9.78
C ILE A 19 -38.00 -11.98 10.17
N ASP A 20 -38.22 -10.97 9.32
CA ASP A 20 -39.27 -9.95 9.49
C ASP A 20 -39.84 -9.44 8.13
N GLY A 21 -41.13 -9.08 8.10
CA GLY A 21 -41.85 -8.48 6.96
C GLY A 21 -42.65 -9.44 6.05
N GLN A 22 -43.66 -8.90 5.34
CA GLN A 22 -44.62 -9.66 4.52
C GLN A 22 -44.21 -9.90 3.05
N ARG A 23 -43.21 -9.18 2.53
CA ARG A 23 -42.75 -9.33 1.14
C ARG A 23 -41.93 -10.61 0.98
N ARG A 24 -42.35 -11.50 0.09
CA ARG A 24 -41.56 -12.67 -0.32
C ARG A 24 -40.33 -12.20 -1.10
N LEU A 25 -39.18 -12.83 -0.86
CA LEU A 25 -38.01 -12.67 -1.73
C LEU A 25 -38.32 -13.23 -3.12
N ALA A 26 -37.71 -12.65 -4.15
CA ALA A 26 -37.80 -13.19 -5.50
C ALA A 26 -37.28 -14.64 -5.52
N THR A 27 -37.85 -15.50 -6.35
CA THR A 27 -37.37 -16.88 -6.51
C THR A 27 -36.21 -16.89 -7.51
N LEU A 28 -35.02 -16.52 -7.06
CA LEU A 28 -33.78 -16.63 -7.84
C LEU A 28 -32.98 -17.86 -7.40
N PRO A 29 -32.23 -18.52 -8.31
CA PRO A 29 -31.26 -19.53 -7.93
C PRO A 29 -30.20 -18.98 -6.95
N VAL A 30 -29.68 -19.83 -6.07
CA VAL A 30 -28.69 -19.44 -5.05
C VAL A 30 -27.44 -18.85 -5.68
N GLU A 31 -27.04 -19.36 -6.84
CA GLU A 31 -25.90 -18.91 -7.63
C GLU A 31 -26.09 -17.45 -8.07
N VAL A 32 -27.31 -17.06 -8.44
CA VAL A 32 -27.64 -15.68 -8.81
C VAL A 32 -27.55 -14.76 -7.60
N TYR A 33 -28.00 -15.21 -6.43
CA TYR A 33 -27.80 -14.44 -5.19
C TYR A 33 -26.32 -14.27 -4.84
N MET A 34 -25.50 -15.30 -5.04
CA MET A 34 -24.07 -15.21 -4.81
C MET A 34 -23.41 -14.18 -5.74
N LEU A 35 -23.78 -14.18 -7.03
CA LEU A 35 -23.32 -13.18 -7.99
C LEU A 35 -23.74 -11.76 -7.58
N ILE A 36 -24.99 -11.58 -7.13
CA ILE A 36 -25.47 -10.27 -6.63
C ILE A 36 -24.64 -9.83 -5.42
N LEU A 37 -24.37 -10.74 -4.47
CA LEU A 37 -23.56 -10.43 -3.28
C LEU A 37 -22.10 -10.12 -3.64
N ASP A 38 -21.56 -10.76 -4.67
CA ASP A 38 -20.21 -10.47 -5.18
C ASP A 38 -20.13 -9.09 -5.83
N GLU A 39 -21.19 -8.63 -6.51
CA GLU A 39 -21.28 -7.28 -7.09
C GLU A 39 -21.50 -6.17 -6.04
N ILE A 40 -21.97 -6.50 -4.82
CA ILE A 40 -22.10 -5.52 -3.71
C ILE A 40 -20.72 -5.09 -3.18
N HIS A 41 -19.63 -5.78 -3.57
CA HIS A 41 -18.28 -5.39 -3.23
C HIS A 41 -17.91 -4.07 -3.94
N GLY A 42 -18.10 -2.94 -3.27
CA GLY A 42 -17.60 -1.64 -3.71
C GLY A 42 -16.07 -1.59 -3.69
N ASP A 43 -15.48 -0.75 -4.56
CA ASP A 43 -14.05 -0.58 -4.79
C ASP A 43 -13.16 -0.80 -3.56
N ALA A 44 -12.04 -1.51 -3.75
CA ALA A 44 -11.16 -2.12 -2.75
C ALA A 44 -10.40 -1.17 -1.77
N ASN A 45 -10.95 -0.02 -1.41
CA ASN A 45 -10.37 0.89 -0.42
C ASN A 45 -10.78 0.50 1.01
N ASN A 46 -9.91 0.67 2.01
CA ASN A 46 -10.20 0.26 3.39
C ASN A 46 -11.49 0.85 3.99
N GLU A 47 -11.90 2.06 3.59
CA GLU A 47 -13.17 2.66 4.02
C GLU A 47 -14.39 1.95 3.42
N SER A 48 -14.25 1.34 2.22
CA SER A 48 -15.30 0.50 1.64
C SER A 48 -15.53 -0.77 2.46
N SER A 49 -14.51 -1.26 3.18
CA SER A 49 -14.63 -2.47 4.02
C SER A 49 -15.63 -2.30 5.17
N VAL A 50 -15.70 -1.12 5.80
CA VAL A 50 -16.65 -0.87 6.90
C VAL A 50 -18.08 -0.80 6.37
N ALA A 51 -18.31 0.01 5.32
CA ALA A 51 -19.62 0.13 4.69
C ALA A 51 -20.08 -1.21 4.08
N TYR A 52 -19.15 -1.99 3.52
CA TYR A 52 -19.40 -3.33 3.03
C TYR A 52 -19.81 -4.28 4.15
N LYS A 53 -19.07 -4.31 5.27
CA LYS A 53 -19.43 -5.12 6.44
C LYS A 53 -20.76 -4.72 7.06
N GLU A 54 -21.09 -3.42 7.09
CA GLU A 54 -22.39 -2.94 7.54
C GLU A 54 -23.50 -3.42 6.60
N THR A 55 -23.29 -3.32 5.30
CA THR A 55 -24.22 -3.83 4.28
C THR A 55 -24.44 -5.34 4.45
N LEU A 56 -23.35 -6.11 4.58
CA LEU A 56 -23.43 -7.54 4.85
C LEU A 56 -24.13 -7.85 6.18
N SER A 57 -23.86 -7.09 7.24
CA SER A 57 -24.52 -7.27 8.53
C SER A 57 -26.04 -7.04 8.42
N ASN A 58 -26.46 -6.02 7.68
CA ASN A 58 -27.87 -5.77 7.40
C ASN A 58 -28.50 -6.88 6.56
N LEU A 59 -27.79 -7.36 5.53
CA LEU A 59 -28.24 -8.48 4.70
C LEU A 59 -28.38 -9.78 5.50
N ASN A 60 -27.47 -10.03 6.44
CA ASN A 60 -27.49 -11.19 7.33
C ASN A 60 -28.79 -11.25 8.18
N LEU A 61 -29.45 -10.11 8.40
CA LEU A 61 -30.71 -10.01 9.16
C LEU A 61 -31.98 -10.18 8.30
N VAL A 62 -31.86 -10.28 6.97
CA VAL A 62 -33.04 -10.33 6.08
C VAL A 62 -33.78 -11.66 6.20
N CYS A 63 -33.09 -12.78 6.01
CA CYS A 63 -33.65 -14.12 6.09
C CYS A 63 -32.54 -15.16 6.31
N ARG A 64 -32.93 -16.42 6.60
CA ARG A 64 -31.96 -17.52 6.81
C ARG A 64 -31.07 -17.80 5.59
N LEU A 65 -31.63 -17.69 4.37
CA LEU A 65 -30.84 -17.85 3.15
C LEU A 65 -29.73 -16.80 3.09
N PHE A 66 -30.07 -15.52 3.25
CA PHE A 66 -29.06 -14.46 3.27
C PHE A 66 -28.07 -14.64 4.41
N ALA A 67 -28.53 -15.10 5.60
CA ALA A 67 -27.63 -15.36 6.70
C ALA A 67 -26.56 -16.41 6.33
N ASN A 68 -26.96 -17.52 5.69
CA ASN A 68 -26.05 -18.56 5.25
C ASN A 68 -25.09 -18.10 4.14
N LEU A 69 -25.56 -17.27 3.21
CA LEU A 69 -24.73 -16.77 2.09
C LEU A 69 -23.76 -15.65 2.53
N VAL A 70 -24.20 -14.81 3.47
CA VAL A 70 -23.47 -13.60 3.87
C VAL A 70 -22.53 -13.86 5.03
N THR A 71 -22.87 -14.75 5.98
CA THR A 71 -22.02 -15.03 7.15
C THR A 71 -20.57 -15.37 6.76
N PRO A 72 -20.29 -16.27 5.79
CA PRO A 72 -18.92 -16.54 5.37
C PRO A 72 -18.20 -15.31 4.81
N LYS A 73 -18.90 -14.44 4.09
CA LYS A 73 -18.35 -13.19 3.53
C LYS A 73 -18.10 -12.14 4.62
N LEU A 74 -19.00 -12.06 5.60
CA LEU A 74 -18.93 -11.13 6.73
C LEU A 74 -17.70 -11.42 7.61
N PHE A 75 -17.42 -12.71 7.84
CA PHE A 75 -16.32 -13.16 8.69
C PHE A 75 -15.05 -13.56 7.92
N ALA A 76 -15.05 -13.52 6.58
CA ALA A 76 -13.88 -13.86 5.76
C ALA A 76 -12.65 -13.03 6.13
N ARG A 77 -12.84 -11.75 6.49
CA ARG A 77 -11.77 -10.85 6.93
C ARG A 77 -12.03 -10.38 8.35
N LEU A 78 -11.07 -10.59 9.24
CA LEU A 78 -11.14 -10.18 10.64
C LEU A 78 -10.01 -9.21 10.96
N THR A 79 -10.33 -8.12 11.66
CA THR A 79 -9.35 -7.10 12.05
C THR A 79 -9.40 -6.92 13.56
N PHE A 80 -8.28 -7.18 14.23
CA PHE A 80 -8.04 -6.85 15.62
C PHE A 80 -7.18 -5.60 15.65
N ALA A 81 -7.80 -4.46 15.95
CA ALA A 81 -7.08 -3.23 16.21
C ALA A 81 -7.28 -2.82 17.67
N SER A 82 -6.24 -2.23 18.26
CA SER A 82 -6.37 -1.53 19.54
C SER A 82 -7.47 -0.47 19.43
N PRO A 83 -8.55 -0.54 20.22
CA PRO A 83 -9.66 0.40 20.07
C PRO A 83 -9.22 1.80 20.46
N LEU A 84 -9.76 2.81 19.78
CA LEU A 84 -9.65 4.19 20.27
C LEU A 84 -10.28 4.29 21.68
N PRO A 85 -9.76 5.17 22.57
CA PRO A 85 -10.23 5.32 23.96
C PRO A 85 -11.76 5.40 24.14
N LYS A 86 -12.48 5.92 23.14
CA LYS A 86 -13.94 6.15 23.19
C LYS A 86 -14.78 4.91 22.86
N GLU A 87 -14.24 3.93 22.13
CA GLU A 87 -14.97 2.72 21.69
C GLU A 87 -14.67 1.48 22.55
N LEU A 88 -13.76 1.65 23.52
CA LEU A 88 -13.04 0.57 24.20
C LEU A 88 -13.91 -0.43 24.97
N LYS A 89 -15.12 -0.07 25.40
CA LYS A 89 -15.85 -0.92 26.38
C LYS A 89 -16.67 -2.04 25.75
N ARG A 90 -17.45 -1.78 24.70
CA ARG A 90 -18.44 -2.76 24.20
C ARG A 90 -17.85 -3.75 23.20
N THR A 91 -17.13 -3.26 22.20
CA THR A 91 -16.57 -4.08 21.12
C THR A 91 -15.43 -4.97 21.61
N HIS A 92 -14.56 -4.43 22.45
CA HIS A 92 -13.46 -5.18 23.07
C HIS A 92 -13.97 -6.34 23.95
N GLY A 93 -15.01 -6.08 24.75
CA GLY A 93 -15.62 -7.10 25.62
C GLY A 93 -16.18 -8.28 24.83
N ALA A 94 -16.93 -8.02 23.75
CA ALA A 94 -17.48 -9.06 22.89
C ALA A 94 -16.37 -9.87 22.18
N ARG A 95 -15.33 -9.20 21.66
CA ARG A 95 -14.19 -9.89 21.02
C ARG A 95 -13.42 -10.77 22.01
N THR A 96 -13.17 -10.26 23.20
CA THR A 96 -12.48 -11.01 24.25
C THR A 96 -13.31 -12.20 24.72
N ALA A 97 -14.63 -12.04 24.84
CA ALA A 97 -15.53 -13.16 25.15
C ALA A 97 -15.46 -14.23 24.05
N TRP A 98 -15.60 -13.86 22.79
CA TRP A 98 -15.51 -14.80 21.67
C TRP A 98 -14.14 -15.51 21.58
N LEU A 99 -13.04 -14.81 21.84
CA LEU A 99 -11.71 -15.43 21.93
C LEU A 99 -11.59 -16.41 23.10
N LYS A 100 -12.24 -16.14 24.24
CA LYS A 100 -12.32 -17.10 25.35
C LYS A 100 -13.13 -18.33 24.94
N ASP A 101 -14.25 -18.15 24.25
CA ASP A 101 -15.08 -19.24 23.76
C ASP A 101 -14.29 -20.12 22.76
N LEU A 102 -13.51 -19.50 21.87
CA LEU A 102 -12.57 -20.21 20.99
C LEU A 102 -11.54 -21.02 21.76
N ALA A 103 -10.90 -20.40 22.76
CA ALA A 103 -9.91 -21.07 23.59
C ALA A 103 -10.50 -22.26 24.39
N GLN A 104 -11.79 -22.21 24.71
CA GLN A 104 -12.53 -23.28 25.38
C GLN A 104 -13.06 -24.35 24.40
N GLY A 105 -12.91 -24.16 23.10
CA GLY A 105 -13.38 -25.09 22.08
C GLY A 105 -14.89 -25.02 21.82
N ASP A 106 -15.51 -23.85 22.02
CA ASP A 106 -16.90 -23.63 21.65
C ASP A 106 -17.10 -23.85 20.14
N LYS A 107 -18.13 -24.64 19.78
CA LYS A 107 -18.37 -25.05 18.40
C LYS A 107 -18.79 -23.89 17.52
N ALA A 108 -19.67 -23.02 17.99
CA ALA A 108 -20.16 -21.89 17.20
C ALA A 108 -19.03 -20.88 16.96
N ALA A 109 -18.21 -20.64 17.98
CA ALA A 109 -17.03 -19.80 17.85
C ALA A 109 -16.04 -20.39 16.84
N ALA A 110 -15.77 -21.71 16.91
CA ALA A 110 -14.89 -22.42 15.98
C ALA A 110 -15.42 -22.42 14.54
N GLU A 111 -16.73 -22.54 14.33
CA GLU A 111 -17.37 -22.43 13.02
C GLU A 111 -17.12 -21.05 12.39
N ILE A 112 -17.26 -19.97 13.17
CA ILE A 112 -16.95 -18.62 12.72
C ILE A 112 -15.46 -18.48 12.40
N ALA A 113 -14.57 -18.99 13.28
CA ALA A 113 -13.13 -18.95 13.05
C ALA A 113 -12.72 -19.72 11.79
N ALA A 114 -13.39 -20.84 11.48
CA ALA A 114 -13.15 -21.60 10.25
C ALA A 114 -13.54 -20.82 8.98
N MET A 115 -14.38 -19.78 9.07
CA MET A 115 -14.72 -18.93 7.93
C MET A 115 -13.68 -17.84 7.66
N VAL A 116 -12.82 -17.54 8.63
CA VAL A 116 -11.78 -16.50 8.52
C VAL A 116 -10.69 -16.93 7.54
N ARG A 117 -10.45 -16.09 6.53
CA ARG A 117 -9.41 -16.27 5.49
C ARG A 117 -8.35 -15.18 5.56
N GLU A 118 -8.69 -14.01 6.07
CA GLU A 118 -7.79 -12.86 6.19
C GLU A 118 -7.83 -12.34 7.63
N LEU A 119 -6.67 -12.15 8.23
CA LEU A 119 -6.53 -11.69 9.60
C LEU A 119 -5.56 -10.52 9.66
N ASP A 120 -6.04 -9.36 10.13
CA ASP A 120 -5.24 -8.17 10.34
C ASP A 120 -5.11 -7.89 11.85
N LEU A 121 -3.88 -7.85 12.38
CA LEU A 121 -3.57 -7.54 13.79
C LEU A 121 -2.84 -6.19 13.86
N HIS A 122 -3.42 -5.19 14.53
CA HIS A 122 -2.93 -3.81 14.59
C HIS A 122 -2.69 -3.30 16.02
N GLY A 123 -1.54 -2.67 16.25
CA GLY A 123 -1.29 -1.79 17.39
C GLY A 123 -1.37 -2.50 18.73
N CYS A 124 -0.95 -3.76 18.76
CA CYS A 124 -1.02 -4.62 19.93
C CYS A 124 0.18 -4.45 20.88
N THR A 125 0.99 -3.41 20.69
CA THR A 125 2.10 -3.07 21.56
C THR A 125 1.59 -2.40 22.83
N PRO A 126 2.08 -2.78 24.02
CA PRO A 126 1.90 -1.93 25.20
C PRO A 126 2.57 -0.57 24.90
N PRO A 127 1.99 0.56 25.32
CA PRO A 127 2.55 1.88 25.05
C PRO A 127 3.97 1.96 25.59
N ASP A 128 4.93 2.08 24.68
CA ASP A 128 6.36 2.11 24.97
C ASP A 128 6.71 3.30 25.89
N GLY A 129 7.49 3.01 26.94
CA GLY A 129 8.42 4.00 27.51
C GLY A 129 7.91 4.99 28.55
N GLY A 130 6.62 5.04 28.88
CA GLY A 130 6.16 5.81 30.04
C GLY A 130 6.33 5.02 31.33
N ARG A 131 7.32 5.34 32.19
CA ARG A 131 7.50 4.79 33.56
C ARG A 131 6.32 5.04 34.52
N HIS A 132 5.14 5.38 34.04
CA HIS A 132 4.03 5.81 34.86
C HIS A 132 2.82 4.87 34.74
N HIS A 133 2.62 4.21 35.88
CA HIS A 133 1.41 3.59 36.38
C HIS A 133 1.13 2.16 35.92
N ALA A 134 0.99 1.31 36.94
CA ALA A 134 0.48 -0.05 36.90
C ALA A 134 -0.79 -0.12 36.04
N ALA A 135 -0.60 -0.35 34.74
CA ALA A 135 -1.66 -0.79 33.85
C ALA A 135 -1.98 -2.23 34.27
N THR A 136 -3.03 -2.31 35.09
CA THR A 136 -3.88 -3.48 35.29
C THR A 136 -3.85 -4.40 34.08
N GLU A 137 -3.39 -5.63 34.30
CA GLU A 137 -3.48 -6.83 33.46
C GLU A 137 -4.35 -6.66 32.21
N ALA A 138 -3.83 -5.97 31.20
CA ALA A 138 -4.44 -6.02 29.87
C ALA A 138 -4.35 -7.51 29.47
N PRO A 139 -5.48 -8.15 29.14
CA PRO A 139 -5.51 -9.59 28.99
C PRO A 139 -4.46 -9.99 27.97
N SER A 140 -3.46 -10.70 28.46
CA SER A 140 -2.23 -11.08 27.77
C SER A 140 -2.51 -12.19 26.76
N TRP A 141 -3.52 -12.02 25.92
CA TRP A 141 -3.71 -12.88 24.77
C TRP A 141 -2.47 -12.71 23.91
N ARG A 142 -1.56 -13.67 24.02
CA ARG A 142 -0.34 -13.70 23.22
C ARG A 142 -0.83 -13.81 21.79
N HIS A 143 -0.71 -12.73 21.03
CA HIS A 143 -1.20 -12.62 19.65
C HIS A 143 -0.81 -13.82 18.77
N GLY A 144 0.35 -14.43 19.05
CA GLY A 144 0.77 -15.68 18.45
C GLY A 144 -0.20 -16.85 18.62
N GLN A 145 -0.87 -17.00 19.76
CA GLN A 145 -1.80 -18.11 19.99
C GLN A 145 -3.11 -17.95 19.21
N ILE A 146 -3.60 -16.72 19.05
CA ILE A 146 -4.88 -16.43 18.40
C ILE A 146 -4.89 -16.95 16.95
N ILE A 147 -3.76 -16.85 16.23
CA ILE A 147 -3.71 -17.26 14.82
C ILE A 147 -3.99 -18.75 14.64
N THR A 148 -3.70 -19.58 15.65
CA THR A 148 -3.88 -21.03 15.60
C THR A 148 -5.35 -21.46 15.52
N TYR A 149 -6.28 -20.58 15.90
CA TYR A 149 -7.73 -20.86 15.78
C TYR A 149 -8.24 -20.75 14.35
N PHE A 150 -7.48 -20.16 13.43
CA PHE A 150 -7.92 -19.88 12.06
C PHE A 150 -7.27 -20.86 11.07
N ALA A 151 -7.73 -22.11 11.07
CA ALA A 151 -7.15 -23.18 10.23
C ALA A 151 -7.21 -22.89 8.71
N ASN A 152 -8.17 -22.09 8.26
CA ASN A 152 -8.36 -21.72 6.85
C ASN A 152 -7.71 -20.36 6.48
N LEU A 153 -6.84 -19.83 7.35
CA LEU A 153 -6.21 -18.54 7.15
C LEU A 153 -5.30 -18.55 5.91
N ARG A 154 -5.52 -17.60 5.00
CA ARG A 154 -4.79 -17.43 3.74
C ARG A 154 -3.90 -16.21 3.73
N SER A 155 -4.31 -15.13 4.39
CA SER A 155 -3.53 -13.91 4.55
C SER A 155 -3.46 -13.49 6.02
N LEU A 156 -2.26 -13.18 6.48
CA LEU A 156 -1.99 -12.67 7.82
C LEU A 156 -1.22 -11.36 7.72
N THR A 157 -1.82 -10.28 8.20
CA THR A 157 -1.19 -8.97 8.31
C THR A 157 -0.93 -8.64 9.78
N LEU A 158 0.30 -8.29 10.09
CA LEU A 158 0.74 -7.77 11.39
C LEU A 158 1.16 -6.32 11.20
N VAL A 159 0.58 -5.40 11.96
CA VAL A 159 0.89 -3.98 11.89
C VAL A 159 1.15 -3.46 13.30
N GLN A 160 2.32 -2.87 13.56
CA GLN A 160 2.63 -2.31 14.88
C GLN A 160 2.42 -3.34 16.02
N THR A 161 2.87 -4.57 15.80
CA THR A 161 2.78 -5.66 16.79
C THR A 161 4.17 -6.10 17.23
N VAL A 162 4.30 -6.51 18.49
CA VAL A 162 5.53 -7.19 18.96
C VAL A 162 5.52 -8.64 18.51
N ILE A 163 6.53 -9.05 17.74
CA ILE A 163 6.70 -10.42 17.27
C ILE A 163 7.69 -11.14 18.19
N THR A 164 7.29 -12.30 18.70
CA THR A 164 8.10 -13.15 19.59
C THR A 164 8.48 -14.44 18.89
N GLN A 165 9.43 -15.19 19.45
CA GLN A 165 9.76 -16.53 18.95
C GLN A 165 8.55 -17.50 18.94
N GLU A 166 7.63 -17.36 19.90
CA GLU A 166 6.41 -18.20 20.01
C GLU A 166 5.43 -17.96 18.85
N PHE A 167 5.41 -16.75 18.28
CA PHE A 167 4.59 -16.44 17.12
C PHE A 167 4.89 -17.40 15.98
N PHE A 168 6.17 -17.64 15.69
CA PHE A 168 6.57 -18.50 14.58
C PHE A 168 6.30 -19.98 14.83
N ALA A 169 6.31 -20.43 16.09
CA ALA A 169 5.83 -21.78 16.41
C ALA A 169 4.33 -21.92 16.09
N SER A 170 3.58 -20.84 16.29
CA SER A 170 2.13 -20.77 16.09
C SER A 170 1.72 -20.61 14.62
N THR A 171 2.63 -20.18 13.72
CA THR A 171 2.35 -20.12 12.28
C THR A 171 2.51 -21.46 11.58
N LYS A 172 3.25 -22.41 12.17
CA LYS A 172 3.47 -23.75 11.61
C LYS A 172 2.20 -24.51 11.17
N PRO A 173 1.08 -24.51 11.93
CA PRO A 173 -0.15 -25.20 11.51
C PRO A 173 -0.93 -24.51 10.37
N LEU A 174 -0.54 -23.30 9.95
CA LEU A 174 -1.26 -22.51 8.95
C LEU A 174 -0.94 -22.97 7.51
N LEU A 175 -1.31 -24.20 7.18
CA LEU A 175 -1.00 -24.84 5.89
C LEU A 175 -1.63 -24.14 4.68
N CYS A 176 -2.69 -23.35 4.90
CA CYS A 176 -3.36 -22.58 3.86
C CYS A 176 -2.83 -21.14 3.74
N LEU A 177 -1.79 -20.76 4.48
CA LEU A 177 -1.25 -19.40 4.45
C LEU A 177 -0.44 -19.18 3.18
N HIS A 178 -0.89 -18.26 2.33
CA HIS A 178 -0.23 -17.87 1.08
C HIS A 178 0.33 -16.43 1.15
N SER A 179 -0.14 -15.61 2.09
CA SER A 179 0.29 -14.23 2.25
C SER A 179 0.63 -13.94 3.71
N LEU A 180 1.83 -13.42 3.95
CA LEU A 180 2.28 -12.94 5.26
C LEU A 180 2.84 -11.53 5.09
N SER A 181 2.28 -10.57 5.83
CA SER A 181 2.70 -9.18 5.78
C SER A 181 3.02 -8.69 7.19
N ILE A 182 4.25 -8.24 7.42
CA ILE A 182 4.75 -7.74 8.70
C ILE A 182 5.15 -6.28 8.50
N ARG A 183 4.45 -5.34 9.15
CA ARG A 183 4.60 -3.91 8.89
C ARG A 183 4.77 -3.13 10.18
N HIS A 184 5.80 -2.29 10.27
CA HIS A 184 6.03 -1.45 11.45
C HIS A 184 6.07 -2.25 12.77
N CYS A 185 6.48 -3.52 12.71
CA CYS A 185 6.52 -4.42 13.86
C CYS A 185 7.90 -4.38 14.53
N SER A 186 7.93 -4.61 15.83
CA SER A 186 9.16 -4.81 16.58
C SER A 186 9.32 -6.28 16.96
N PHE A 187 10.55 -6.79 16.89
CA PHE A 187 10.87 -8.16 17.26
C PHE A 187 11.42 -8.18 18.69
N ALA A 188 10.74 -8.91 19.58
CA ALA A 188 11.21 -9.07 20.95
C ALA A 188 12.53 -9.85 20.97
N PRO A 189 13.48 -9.52 21.88
CA PRO A 189 14.71 -10.30 22.02
C PRO A 189 14.39 -11.78 22.24
N PRO A 190 15.05 -12.72 21.53
CA PRO A 190 14.77 -14.13 21.68
C PRO A 190 15.20 -14.60 23.08
N THR A 191 14.38 -15.41 23.75
CA THR A 191 14.65 -15.96 25.09
C THR A 191 15.68 -17.10 25.08
N GLY A 192 16.36 -17.33 23.96
CA GLY A 192 17.32 -18.40 23.74
C GLY A 192 17.85 -18.39 22.31
N ARG A 193 18.51 -19.47 21.88
CA ARG A 193 18.89 -19.61 20.46
C ARG A 193 17.63 -19.82 19.62
N CYS A 194 17.41 -18.98 18.62
CA CYS A 194 16.37 -19.20 17.62
C CYS A 194 16.62 -20.54 16.93
N GLN A 195 15.80 -21.55 17.25
CA GLN A 195 15.83 -22.82 16.53
C GLN A 195 15.30 -22.57 15.12
N LEU A 196 16.04 -23.02 14.11
CA LEU A 196 15.58 -22.97 12.73
C LEU A 196 14.27 -23.72 12.60
N LEU A 197 13.22 -23.01 12.23
CA LEU A 197 11.92 -23.62 12.01
C LEU A 197 11.95 -24.36 10.68
N GLN A 198 11.83 -25.68 10.77
CA GLN A 198 11.44 -26.53 9.65
C GLN A 198 9.94 -26.33 9.42
N CYS A 199 9.61 -25.27 8.69
CA CYS A 199 8.25 -24.99 8.25
C CYS A 199 8.28 -24.70 6.75
N SER A 200 7.47 -25.45 6.01
CA SER A 200 7.28 -25.32 4.56
C SER A 200 5.93 -24.65 4.31
N LEU A 201 5.84 -23.35 4.59
CA LEU A 201 4.66 -22.59 4.15
C LEU A 201 4.69 -22.50 2.62
N LYS A 202 3.52 -22.35 1.99
CA LYS A 202 3.41 -22.15 0.54
C LYS A 202 3.13 -20.68 0.25
N LEU A 203 4.02 -19.81 0.72
CA LEU A 203 3.82 -18.37 0.57
C LEU A 203 3.94 -17.96 -0.90
N GLU A 204 2.96 -17.22 -1.39
CA GLU A 204 3.00 -16.53 -2.67
C GLU A 204 3.37 -15.06 -2.48
N HIS A 205 3.06 -14.49 -1.32
CA HIS A 205 3.32 -13.08 -0.98
C HIS A 205 3.99 -12.97 0.39
N PHE A 206 5.11 -12.26 0.45
CA PHE A 206 5.80 -11.96 1.70
C PHE A 206 6.22 -10.49 1.76
N ASP A 207 5.71 -9.78 2.77
CA ASP A 207 6.13 -8.42 3.08
C ASP A 207 6.76 -8.35 4.47
N ALA A 208 7.90 -7.67 4.59
CA ALA A 208 8.52 -7.27 5.85
C ALA A 208 8.99 -5.81 5.73
N ILE A 209 8.16 -4.88 6.19
CA ILE A 209 8.30 -3.44 5.94
C ILE A 209 8.49 -2.70 7.26
N LEU A 210 9.59 -1.93 7.35
CA LEU A 210 9.98 -1.08 8.48
C LEU A 210 9.92 -1.86 9.81
N VAL A 211 10.71 -2.93 9.92
CA VAL A 211 10.69 -3.81 11.10
C VAL A 211 11.92 -3.58 11.96
N ASP A 212 11.70 -3.53 13.28
CA ASP A 212 12.78 -3.27 14.26
C ASP A 212 13.19 -4.57 14.98
N GLY A 213 14.49 -4.71 15.28
CA GLY A 213 15.04 -5.87 16.01
C GLY A 213 15.03 -7.20 15.25
N VAL A 214 14.93 -7.18 13.92
CA VAL A 214 14.71 -8.40 13.10
C VAL A 214 15.94 -9.31 12.99
N ASP A 215 17.16 -8.81 13.21
CA ASP A 215 18.41 -9.53 12.95
C ASP A 215 18.46 -10.95 13.54
N PRO A 216 18.08 -11.20 14.82
CA PRO A 216 18.10 -12.54 15.40
C PRO A 216 17.09 -13.51 14.76
N TYR A 217 16.12 -12.98 14.00
CA TYR A 217 15.04 -13.73 13.36
C TYR A 217 15.23 -13.93 11.85
N VAL A 218 16.24 -13.30 11.24
CA VAL A 218 16.54 -13.44 9.80
C VAL A 218 16.64 -14.91 9.34
N PRO A 219 17.33 -15.82 10.06
CA PRO A 219 17.38 -17.23 9.66
C PRO A 219 16.01 -17.91 9.69
N THR A 220 15.13 -17.51 10.61
CA THR A 220 13.79 -18.07 10.76
C THR A 220 12.85 -17.56 9.68
N LEU A 221 12.86 -16.24 9.41
CA LEU A 221 12.04 -15.64 8.36
C LEU A 221 12.46 -16.12 6.97
N SER A 222 13.77 -16.18 6.70
CA SER A 222 14.27 -16.72 5.43
C SER A 222 13.93 -18.21 5.27
N SER A 223 13.91 -19.01 6.35
CA SER A 223 13.52 -20.42 6.26
C SER A 223 12.02 -20.63 5.99
N LEU A 224 11.15 -19.74 6.47
CA LEU A 224 9.72 -19.76 6.17
C LEU A 224 9.44 -19.53 4.68
N VAL A 225 10.24 -18.66 4.07
CA VAL A 225 10.11 -18.29 2.66
C VAL A 225 10.81 -19.28 1.74
N ARG A 226 11.86 -19.95 2.21
CA ARG A 226 12.66 -20.90 1.43
C ARG A 226 11.80 -22.04 0.87
N GLY A 227 11.81 -22.20 -0.45
CA GLY A 227 11.05 -23.23 -1.16
C GLY A 227 9.57 -22.88 -1.40
N SER A 228 9.13 -21.69 -0.95
CA SER A 228 7.80 -21.17 -1.29
C SER A 228 7.74 -20.71 -2.76
N PRO A 229 6.61 -20.87 -3.46
CA PRO A 229 6.41 -20.36 -4.82
C PRO A 229 6.11 -18.84 -4.81
N LEU A 230 7.05 -18.06 -4.28
CA LEU A 230 6.87 -16.61 -4.13
C LEU A 230 6.65 -15.92 -5.48
N ARG A 231 5.57 -15.14 -5.55
CA ARG A 231 5.24 -14.23 -6.64
C ARG A 231 5.54 -12.77 -6.29
N SER A 232 5.41 -12.39 -5.02
CA SER A 232 5.67 -11.02 -4.54
C SER A 232 6.53 -11.03 -3.29
N LEU A 233 7.61 -10.25 -3.30
CA LEU A 233 8.53 -10.07 -2.18
C LEU A 233 8.75 -8.58 -1.92
N ARG A 234 8.46 -8.12 -0.71
CA ARG A 234 8.68 -6.72 -0.28
C ARG A 234 9.44 -6.67 1.04
N VAL A 235 10.68 -6.18 1.05
CA VAL A 235 11.52 -6.17 2.27
C VAL A 235 12.34 -4.89 2.40
N THR A 236 12.20 -4.19 3.52
CA THR A 236 12.99 -2.98 3.80
C THR A 236 14.30 -3.26 4.53
N GLU A 237 14.40 -4.38 5.24
CA GLU A 237 15.62 -4.72 5.99
C GLU A 237 16.57 -5.52 5.11
N TRP A 238 17.69 -4.89 4.73
CA TRP A 238 18.65 -5.49 3.81
C TRP A 238 19.17 -6.87 4.26
N PRO A 239 19.57 -7.11 5.53
CA PRO A 239 20.01 -8.43 5.97
C PRO A 239 18.98 -9.54 5.75
N LEU A 240 17.69 -9.22 5.95
CA LEU A 240 16.60 -10.15 5.70
C LEU A 240 16.40 -10.39 4.19
N ALA A 241 16.38 -9.32 3.40
CA ALA A 241 16.25 -9.40 1.95
C ALA A 241 17.37 -10.27 1.37
N GLN A 242 18.62 -10.02 1.75
CA GLN A 242 19.79 -10.78 1.31
C GLN A 242 19.66 -12.28 1.63
N ALA A 243 19.29 -12.63 2.87
CA ALA A 243 19.12 -14.03 3.27
C ALA A 243 18.00 -14.74 2.47
N ILE A 244 16.92 -14.03 2.13
CA ILE A 244 15.84 -14.56 1.29
C ILE A 244 16.31 -14.75 -0.15
N LEU A 245 16.97 -13.75 -0.75
CA LEU A 245 17.45 -13.80 -2.14
C LEU A 245 18.48 -14.92 -2.37
N GLN A 246 19.31 -15.22 -1.37
CA GLN A 246 20.25 -16.35 -1.43
C GLN A 246 19.56 -17.72 -1.38
N GLY A 247 18.40 -17.81 -0.73
CA GLY A 247 17.69 -19.07 -0.49
C GLY A 247 16.52 -19.36 -1.42
N THR A 248 16.10 -18.39 -2.24
CA THR A 248 14.85 -18.47 -3.02
C THR A 248 15.16 -18.57 -4.51
N PRO A 249 14.54 -19.52 -5.25
CA PRO A 249 14.67 -19.56 -6.70
C PRO A 249 13.95 -18.36 -7.33
N ALA A 250 14.57 -17.74 -8.33
CA ALA A 250 14.05 -16.53 -8.94
C ALA A 250 12.95 -16.76 -10.00
N SER A 251 12.59 -18.02 -10.29
CA SER A 251 11.80 -18.42 -11.46
C SER A 251 10.31 -18.03 -11.42
N HIS A 252 9.76 -17.75 -10.25
CA HIS A 252 8.33 -17.45 -10.06
C HIS A 252 8.07 -16.02 -9.59
N LEU A 253 9.13 -15.27 -9.28
CA LEU A 253 8.99 -13.95 -8.68
C LEU A 253 8.57 -12.94 -9.75
N GLU A 254 7.39 -12.36 -9.60
CA GLU A 254 6.81 -11.37 -10.51
C GLU A 254 7.07 -9.95 -9.99
N GLN A 255 7.02 -9.76 -8.67
CA GLN A 255 7.18 -8.47 -8.01
C GLN A 255 8.29 -8.52 -6.96
N LEU A 256 9.25 -7.60 -7.06
CA LEU A 256 10.33 -7.45 -6.10
C LEU A 256 10.45 -5.99 -5.67
N GLU A 257 10.27 -5.73 -4.38
CA GLU A 257 10.52 -4.43 -3.75
C GLU A 257 11.51 -4.61 -2.60
N ILE A 258 12.70 -4.02 -2.72
CA ILE A 258 13.72 -4.14 -1.68
C ILE A 258 14.44 -2.84 -1.43
N HIS A 259 14.79 -2.62 -0.17
CA HIS A 259 15.83 -1.68 0.18
C HIS A 259 17.16 -2.44 0.23
N PHE A 260 18.18 -1.92 -0.44
CA PHE A 260 19.45 -2.62 -0.54
C PHE A 260 20.61 -1.73 -0.10
N ASP A 261 21.63 -2.37 0.46
CA ASP A 261 22.93 -1.77 0.69
C ASP A 261 23.72 -1.83 -0.62
N PRO A 262 24.12 -0.68 -1.19
CA PRO A 262 24.89 -0.66 -2.42
C PRO A 262 26.24 -1.40 -2.35
N HIS A 263 26.86 -1.52 -1.17
CA HIS A 263 28.14 -2.24 -0.98
C HIS A 263 28.02 -3.76 -1.09
N ASP A 264 26.82 -4.29 -0.85
CA ASP A 264 26.53 -5.73 -0.89
C ASP A 264 25.56 -6.10 -2.03
N SER A 265 25.51 -5.24 -3.05
CA SER A 265 24.62 -5.41 -4.21
C SER A 265 24.94 -6.63 -5.08
N ALA A 266 26.08 -7.30 -4.88
CA ALA A 266 26.49 -8.47 -5.64
C ALA A 266 25.49 -9.65 -5.54
N VAL A 267 24.92 -9.86 -4.34
CA VAL A 267 23.88 -10.89 -4.13
C VAL A 267 22.62 -10.55 -4.94
N LEU A 268 22.20 -9.29 -4.88
CA LEU A 268 21.04 -8.80 -5.62
C LEU A 268 21.22 -8.96 -7.13
N PHE A 269 22.33 -8.50 -7.69
CA PHE A 269 22.55 -8.57 -9.13
C PHE A 269 22.67 -10.00 -9.65
N ARG A 270 23.26 -10.91 -8.87
CA ARG A 270 23.27 -12.34 -9.19
C ARG A 270 21.87 -12.92 -9.21
N PHE A 271 21.05 -12.56 -8.22
CA PHE A 271 19.65 -12.98 -8.18
C PHE A 271 18.87 -12.46 -9.41
N LEU A 272 18.95 -11.16 -9.69
CA LEU A 272 18.28 -10.51 -10.82
C LEU A 272 18.69 -11.09 -12.17
N ALA A 273 19.96 -11.49 -12.34
CA ALA A 273 20.42 -12.14 -13.56
C ALA A 273 19.70 -13.46 -13.87
N SER A 274 19.13 -14.13 -12.86
CA SER A 274 18.33 -15.35 -13.00
C SER A 274 16.81 -15.13 -12.96
N ALA A 275 16.36 -13.90 -12.65
CA ALA A 275 14.97 -13.57 -12.33
C ALA A 275 14.15 -13.09 -13.55
N SER A 276 14.03 -13.93 -14.57
CA SER A 276 13.38 -13.54 -15.83
C SER A 276 11.86 -13.29 -15.74
N SER A 277 11.20 -13.75 -14.68
CA SER A 277 9.77 -13.58 -14.45
C SER A 277 9.38 -12.21 -13.89
N ILE A 278 10.34 -11.41 -13.41
CA ILE A 278 10.03 -10.12 -12.76
C ILE A 278 9.39 -9.16 -13.77
N SER A 279 8.17 -8.72 -13.45
CA SER A 279 7.44 -7.67 -14.18
C SER A 279 7.52 -6.31 -13.48
N ASP A 280 7.68 -6.31 -12.15
CA ASP A 280 7.69 -5.10 -11.33
C ASP A 280 8.90 -5.15 -10.38
N LEU A 281 9.88 -4.29 -10.64
CA LEU A 281 11.10 -4.17 -9.83
C LEU A 281 11.14 -2.80 -9.15
N SER A 282 11.31 -2.78 -7.84
CA SER A 282 11.50 -1.58 -7.04
C SER A 282 12.72 -1.73 -6.13
N LEU A 283 13.77 -0.98 -6.43
CA LEU A 283 14.98 -0.91 -5.64
C LEU A 283 15.07 0.49 -5.02
N VAL A 284 15.32 0.54 -3.71
CA VAL A 284 15.55 1.77 -2.95
C VAL A 284 16.92 1.65 -2.28
N SER A 285 17.79 2.64 -2.44
CA SER A 285 19.10 2.58 -1.77
C SER A 285 18.92 2.96 -0.31
N MET A 286 19.69 2.30 0.56
CA MET A 286 19.90 2.84 1.89
C MET A 286 20.78 4.11 1.79
N PRO A 287 20.48 5.16 2.59
CA PRO A 287 21.32 6.35 2.63
C PRO A 287 22.70 5.98 3.18
N ASP A 288 23.73 6.03 2.34
CA ASP A 288 25.12 5.93 2.77
C ASP A 288 25.96 7.00 2.08
N GLU A 289 26.91 7.57 2.83
CA GLU A 289 27.79 8.65 2.40
C GLU A 289 29.04 8.15 1.67
N SER A 290 29.29 6.84 1.66
CA SER A 290 30.52 6.29 1.12
C SER A 290 30.45 5.96 -0.38
N THR A 291 31.53 6.29 -1.09
CA THR A 291 31.62 6.14 -2.55
C THR A 291 31.57 4.66 -2.97
N LEU A 292 30.58 4.33 -3.78
CA LEU A 292 30.39 3.02 -4.42
C LEU A 292 31.68 2.45 -5.04
N SER A 293 32.09 1.26 -4.58
CA SER A 293 33.05 0.43 -5.32
C SER A 293 32.36 -0.17 -6.54
N GLN A 294 32.76 0.27 -7.73
CA GLN A 294 32.17 -0.15 -9.00
C GLN A 294 32.65 -1.55 -9.42
N ALA A 295 32.15 -2.61 -8.76
CA ALA A 295 32.18 -3.92 -9.40
C ALA A 295 31.20 -3.89 -10.58
N THR A 296 31.70 -4.10 -11.81
CA THR A 296 30.83 -4.21 -13.00
C THR A 296 29.91 -5.42 -12.83
N PRO A 297 28.57 -5.22 -12.74
CA PRO A 297 27.64 -6.33 -12.54
C PRO A 297 27.60 -7.23 -13.77
N SER A 298 27.26 -8.50 -13.55
CA SER A 298 26.93 -9.42 -14.65
C SER A 298 25.79 -8.86 -15.49
N LYS A 299 25.72 -9.25 -16.77
CA LYS A 299 24.64 -8.81 -17.66
C LYS A 299 23.29 -9.29 -17.11
N ILE A 300 22.45 -8.36 -16.68
CA ILE A 300 21.10 -8.62 -16.19
C ILE A 300 20.11 -8.51 -17.37
N THR A 301 19.25 -9.51 -17.54
CA THR A 301 18.19 -9.50 -18.55
C THR A 301 16.84 -9.76 -17.89
N LEU A 302 15.97 -8.74 -17.87
CA LEU A 302 14.63 -8.81 -17.30
C LEU A 302 13.60 -8.60 -18.42
N PRO A 303 13.32 -9.64 -19.24
CA PRO A 303 12.53 -9.50 -20.47
C PRO A 303 11.06 -9.13 -20.21
N ASN A 304 10.52 -9.49 -19.03
CA ASN A 304 9.13 -9.24 -18.66
C ASN A 304 8.93 -7.92 -17.89
N LEU A 305 9.99 -7.14 -17.68
CA LEU A 305 9.95 -5.93 -16.85
C LEU A 305 9.07 -4.84 -17.49
N LYS A 306 8.01 -4.46 -16.78
CA LYS A 306 7.04 -3.42 -17.18
C LYS A 306 7.16 -2.16 -16.33
N THR A 307 7.44 -2.35 -15.04
CA THR A 307 7.60 -1.29 -14.04
C THR A 307 8.98 -1.40 -13.43
N LEU A 308 9.75 -0.32 -13.49
CA LEU A 308 11.06 -0.21 -12.83
C LEU A 308 11.07 1.01 -11.91
N ARG A 309 11.40 0.81 -10.64
CA ARG A 309 11.87 1.85 -9.75
C ARG A 309 13.30 1.52 -9.34
N CYS A 310 14.24 2.41 -9.60
CA CYS A 310 15.62 2.21 -9.20
C CYS A 310 16.35 3.54 -9.02
N PRO A 311 17.39 3.59 -8.17
CA PRO A 311 18.29 4.73 -8.10
C PRO A 311 18.88 5.07 -9.48
N LEU A 312 19.09 6.36 -9.75
CA LEU A 312 19.52 6.83 -11.08
C LEU A 312 20.82 6.17 -11.58
N ASN A 313 21.77 5.90 -10.69
CA ASN A 313 23.03 5.23 -10.99
C ASN A 313 22.87 3.76 -11.42
N LEU A 314 21.76 3.10 -11.07
CA LEU A 314 21.46 1.73 -11.51
C LEU A 314 20.72 1.67 -12.85
N LEU A 315 20.24 2.80 -13.36
CA LEU A 315 19.46 2.85 -14.59
C LEU A 315 20.20 2.21 -15.78
N PRO A 316 21.49 2.50 -16.07
CA PRO A 316 22.19 1.88 -17.20
C PRO A 316 22.35 0.36 -17.09
N ILE A 317 22.30 -0.19 -15.87
CA ILE A 317 22.47 -1.63 -15.60
C ILE A 317 21.13 -2.35 -15.77
N LEU A 318 20.06 -1.77 -15.23
CA LEU A 318 18.74 -2.42 -15.13
C LEU A 318 17.80 -2.09 -16.30
N PHE A 319 18.11 -1.03 -17.05
CA PHE A 319 17.29 -0.57 -18.17
C PHE A 319 18.10 -0.65 -19.47
N PRO A 320 18.18 -1.84 -20.11
CA PRO A 320 18.85 -1.97 -21.40
C PRO A 320 18.01 -1.44 -22.59
N GLY A 321 16.99 -0.60 -22.36
CA GLY A 321 16.10 -0.08 -23.41
C GLY A 321 14.92 -0.99 -23.77
N GLY A 322 14.49 -1.85 -22.83
CA GLY A 322 13.41 -2.83 -23.02
C GLY A 322 11.97 -2.29 -22.97
N ALA A 323 11.00 -3.19 -22.78
CA ALA A 323 9.55 -2.94 -22.80
C ALA A 323 8.99 -2.22 -21.55
N VAL A 324 9.86 -1.59 -20.75
CA VAL A 324 9.48 -0.88 -19.53
C VAL A 324 8.61 0.31 -19.89
N SER A 325 7.37 0.29 -19.39
CA SER A 325 6.37 1.32 -19.65
C SER A 325 6.37 2.41 -18.59
N ARG A 326 6.76 2.07 -17.36
CA ARG A 326 6.77 2.93 -16.18
C ARG A 326 8.12 2.87 -15.49
N LEU A 327 8.75 4.02 -15.35
CA LEU A 327 10.06 4.17 -14.72
C LEU A 327 9.98 5.20 -13.60
N SER A 328 10.56 4.89 -12.45
CA SER A 328 10.81 5.83 -11.36
C SER A 328 12.29 5.81 -11.01
N VAL A 329 12.94 6.97 -11.05
CA VAL A 329 14.34 7.12 -10.62
C VAL A 329 14.48 7.88 -9.30
N VAL A 330 13.38 7.97 -8.54
CA VAL A 330 13.33 8.66 -7.25
C VAL A 330 13.75 7.71 -6.14
N ASP A 331 14.88 8.02 -5.52
CA ASP A 331 15.37 7.38 -4.32
C ASP A 331 14.86 8.09 -3.05
N ILE A 332 14.98 7.44 -1.89
CA ILE A 332 14.59 8.05 -0.61
C ILE A 332 15.47 9.27 -0.29
N CYS A 333 16.74 9.22 -0.68
CA CYS A 333 17.70 10.30 -0.47
C CYS A 333 17.35 11.57 -1.27
N ASP A 334 16.70 11.43 -2.43
CA ASP A 334 16.33 12.56 -3.29
C ASP A 334 15.32 13.51 -2.63
N TRP A 335 14.62 13.06 -1.60
CA TRP A 335 13.72 13.91 -0.82
C TRP A 335 14.47 14.83 0.16
N PHE A 336 15.72 14.48 0.50
CA PHE A 336 16.53 15.20 1.48
C PHE A 336 17.60 16.05 0.83
N SER A 337 18.26 15.58 -0.23
CA SER A 337 19.27 16.34 -0.95
C SER A 337 19.48 15.84 -2.38
N PRO A 338 19.83 16.74 -3.32
CA PRO A 338 20.27 16.34 -4.65
C PRO A 338 21.52 15.45 -4.58
N SER A 339 21.53 14.35 -5.35
CA SER A 339 22.73 13.51 -5.46
C SER A 339 23.87 14.30 -6.13
N PRO A 340 25.04 14.46 -5.48
CA PRO A 340 26.17 15.20 -6.05
C PRO A 340 26.81 14.48 -7.25
N HIS A 341 26.47 13.21 -7.49
CA HIS A 341 27.10 12.34 -8.47
C HIS A 341 26.27 12.12 -9.74
N ALA A 342 25.29 12.98 -9.99
CA ALA A 342 24.45 12.83 -11.15
C ALA A 342 25.17 13.24 -12.44
N ASP A 343 25.37 12.27 -13.33
CA ASP A 343 25.81 12.49 -14.72
C ASP A 343 24.61 12.30 -15.66
N GLY A 344 24.36 13.28 -16.54
CA GLY A 344 23.32 13.19 -17.57
C GLY A 344 23.48 11.99 -18.51
N ARG A 345 24.67 11.39 -18.58
CA ARG A 345 24.91 10.12 -19.28
C ARG A 345 24.09 8.97 -18.71
N LEU A 346 23.70 9.01 -17.44
CA LEU A 346 22.88 7.99 -16.80
C LEU A 346 21.48 7.89 -17.43
N LEU A 347 20.97 8.99 -18.02
CA LEU A 347 19.66 9.04 -18.69
C LEU A 347 19.73 8.60 -20.17
N THR A 348 20.91 8.37 -20.73
CA THR A 348 21.07 7.95 -22.14
C THR A 348 20.27 6.70 -22.52
N PRO A 349 20.05 5.69 -21.65
CA PRO A 349 19.23 4.53 -22.00
C PRO A 349 17.78 4.88 -22.36
N LEU A 350 17.27 6.03 -21.90
CA LEU A 350 15.89 6.45 -22.15
C LEU A 350 15.67 6.92 -23.59
N GLN A 351 16.70 7.42 -24.27
CA GLN A 351 16.59 8.08 -25.59
C GLN A 351 15.90 7.22 -26.64
N HIS A 352 16.08 5.90 -26.55
CA HIS A 352 15.55 4.92 -27.50
C HIS A 352 14.37 4.13 -26.93
N SER A 353 13.88 4.49 -25.75
CA SER A 353 12.83 3.75 -25.04
C SER A 353 11.42 4.14 -25.50
N GLN A 354 10.48 3.22 -25.33
CA GLN A 354 9.04 3.48 -25.48
C GLN A 354 8.38 3.88 -24.15
N LEU A 355 9.16 4.48 -23.25
CA LEU A 355 8.71 4.84 -21.92
C LEU A 355 7.50 5.79 -21.97
N ARG A 356 6.42 5.45 -21.26
CA ARG A 356 5.20 6.24 -21.20
C ARG A 356 5.06 7.03 -19.91
N GLU A 357 5.56 6.48 -18.82
CA GLU A 357 5.50 7.12 -17.50
C GLU A 357 6.89 7.23 -16.89
N LEU A 358 7.23 8.42 -16.40
CA LEU A 358 8.50 8.72 -15.77
C LEU A 358 8.27 9.48 -14.48
N GLU A 359 8.84 9.00 -13.39
CA GLU A 359 8.94 9.69 -12.12
C GLU A 359 10.41 10.01 -11.84
N ILE A 360 10.71 11.29 -11.62
CA ILE A 360 12.06 11.81 -11.44
C ILE A 360 12.10 12.81 -10.29
N PRO A 361 13.24 12.98 -9.62
CA PRO A 361 13.41 14.07 -8.67
C PRO A 361 13.55 15.40 -9.40
N ALA A 362 13.13 16.50 -8.75
CA ALA A 362 13.08 17.82 -9.33
C ALA A 362 14.45 18.30 -9.83
N TRP A 363 15.51 17.98 -9.08
CA TRP A 363 16.88 18.33 -9.48
C TRP A 363 17.29 17.68 -10.81
N VAL A 364 16.84 16.45 -11.12
CA VAL A 364 17.08 15.82 -12.43
C VAL A 364 16.37 16.61 -13.52
N PHE A 365 15.12 17.00 -13.27
CA PHE A 365 14.33 17.77 -14.23
C PHE A 365 14.96 19.12 -14.56
N TYR A 366 15.50 19.83 -13.57
CA TYR A 366 16.13 21.15 -13.77
C TYR A 366 17.44 21.08 -14.56
N HIS A 367 18.26 20.05 -14.33
CA HIS A 367 19.58 19.96 -14.95
C HIS A 367 19.56 19.26 -16.31
N TYR A 368 18.59 18.38 -16.55
CA TYR A 368 18.54 17.55 -17.74
C TYR A 368 17.24 17.76 -18.51
N PRO A 369 17.29 18.11 -19.81
CA PRO A 369 16.10 18.31 -20.62
C PRO A 369 15.40 16.96 -20.90
N VAL A 370 14.55 16.53 -19.98
CA VAL A 370 13.88 15.21 -19.97
C VAL A 370 13.21 14.87 -21.29
N HIS A 371 12.61 15.85 -21.96
CA HIS A 371 11.96 15.69 -23.26
C HIS A 371 12.91 15.20 -24.38
N ARG A 372 14.23 15.43 -24.25
CA ARG A 372 15.24 14.89 -25.18
C ARG A 372 15.59 13.44 -24.89
N TYR A 373 15.46 13.01 -23.64
CA TYR A 373 15.74 11.65 -23.21
C TYR A 373 14.52 10.74 -23.29
N ALA A 374 13.31 11.25 -23.12
CA ALA A 374 12.06 10.46 -23.18
C ALA A 374 11.04 11.12 -24.12
N PRO A 375 11.24 11.08 -25.45
CA PRO A 375 10.39 11.79 -26.42
C PRO A 375 8.98 11.18 -26.59
N SER A 376 8.76 9.99 -26.04
CA SER A 376 7.47 9.25 -26.06
C SER A 376 6.67 9.42 -24.77
N LEU A 377 7.16 10.25 -23.83
CA LEU A 377 6.59 10.39 -22.51
C LEU A 377 5.17 10.98 -22.55
N VAL A 378 4.25 10.33 -21.82
CA VAL A 378 2.83 10.69 -21.73
C VAL A 378 2.47 11.18 -20.33
N ASN A 379 3.08 10.58 -19.30
CA ASN A 379 2.87 10.89 -17.89
C ASN A 379 4.22 11.21 -17.24
N LEU A 380 4.32 12.37 -16.58
CA LEU A 380 5.52 12.82 -15.88
C LEU A 380 5.16 13.11 -14.43
N VAL A 381 5.93 12.54 -13.52
CA VAL A 381 5.90 12.83 -12.09
C VAL A 381 7.21 13.50 -11.71
N ILE A 382 7.14 14.66 -11.08
CA ILE A 382 8.31 15.40 -10.58
C ILE A 382 8.21 15.45 -9.06
N CYS A 383 9.18 14.85 -8.37
CA CYS A 383 9.24 14.80 -6.92
C CYS A 383 10.16 15.90 -6.37
N PHE A 384 9.61 16.80 -5.58
CA PHE A 384 10.30 17.94 -4.99
C PHE A 384 10.81 17.58 -3.59
N ASP A 385 12.07 17.94 -3.33
CA ASP A 385 12.71 17.73 -2.04
C ASP A 385 12.15 18.65 -0.94
N LEU A 386 12.58 18.40 0.30
CA LEU A 386 12.21 19.20 1.47
C LEU A 386 12.70 20.67 1.38
N PHE A 387 13.75 20.97 0.62
CA PHE A 387 14.29 22.34 0.52
C PHE A 387 13.37 23.26 -0.28
N THR A 388 12.55 22.70 -1.17
CA THR A 388 11.54 23.46 -1.91
C THR A 388 10.47 24.08 -1.01
N TYR A 389 10.37 23.68 0.26
CA TYR A 389 9.43 24.23 1.24
C TYR A 389 9.59 25.76 1.43
N ASN A 390 10.81 26.28 1.32
CA ASN A 390 11.09 27.70 1.50
C ASN A 390 10.90 28.54 0.23
N THR A 391 10.71 27.89 -0.92
CA THR A 391 10.54 28.57 -2.20
C THR A 391 9.06 28.80 -2.47
N PRO A 392 8.62 30.02 -2.82
CA PRO A 392 7.24 30.27 -3.21
C PRO A 392 6.83 29.34 -4.35
N LEU A 393 5.73 28.62 -4.19
CA LEU A 393 5.29 27.59 -5.14
C LEU A 393 5.12 28.10 -6.57
N GLU A 394 4.58 29.31 -6.74
CA GLU A 394 4.44 29.92 -8.06
C GLU A 394 5.81 30.09 -8.75
N GLN A 395 6.86 30.37 -7.99
CA GLN A 395 8.22 30.45 -8.51
C GLN A 395 8.71 29.06 -8.95
N VAL A 396 8.51 28.02 -8.13
CA VAL A 396 8.85 26.64 -8.50
C VAL A 396 8.16 26.22 -9.80
N VAL A 397 6.85 26.48 -9.94
CA VAL A 397 6.10 26.14 -11.16
C VAL A 397 6.58 26.95 -12.36
N ARG A 398 6.91 28.23 -12.18
CA ARG A 398 7.49 29.08 -13.23
C ARG A 398 8.84 28.53 -13.69
N ASP A 399 9.69 28.11 -12.77
CA ASP A 399 11.02 27.56 -13.06
C ASP A 399 10.89 26.26 -13.87
N ILE A 400 9.99 25.35 -13.49
CA ILE A 400 9.66 24.14 -14.28
C ILE A 400 9.26 24.52 -15.72
N CYS A 401 8.38 25.51 -15.87
CA CYS A 401 7.88 25.93 -17.17
C CYS A 401 8.98 26.58 -18.04
N SER A 402 10.01 27.14 -17.41
CA SER A 402 11.15 27.75 -18.11
C SER A 402 12.11 26.74 -18.74
N VAL A 403 12.15 25.49 -18.22
CA VAL A 403 13.03 24.41 -18.73
C VAL A 403 12.67 23.99 -20.16
N GLY A 404 11.41 24.19 -20.57
CA GLY A 404 10.98 24.04 -21.95
C GLY A 404 9.59 23.43 -22.10
N ARG A 405 9.12 23.40 -23.35
CA ARG A 405 7.78 22.91 -23.71
C ARG A 405 7.77 21.39 -23.90
N ILE A 406 6.83 20.69 -23.25
CA ILE A 406 6.65 19.23 -23.37
C ILE A 406 5.31 18.95 -24.05
N SER A 407 5.31 18.99 -25.38
CA SER A 407 4.07 19.02 -26.18
C SER A 407 3.23 17.74 -26.15
N LYS A 408 3.79 16.59 -25.78
CA LYS A 408 3.07 15.29 -25.77
C LYS A 408 2.53 14.89 -24.39
N LEU A 409 2.87 15.64 -23.35
CA LEU A 409 2.51 15.28 -21.99
C LEU A 409 1.00 15.42 -21.77
N THR A 410 0.35 14.34 -21.36
CA THR A 410 -1.09 14.32 -21.05
C THR A 410 -1.38 14.39 -19.56
N SER A 411 -0.45 13.92 -18.72
CA SER A 411 -0.53 14.00 -17.27
C SER A 411 0.77 14.54 -16.67
N LEU A 412 0.66 15.51 -15.78
CA LEU A 412 1.77 16.04 -14.97
C LEU A 412 1.42 15.93 -13.49
N ASP A 413 2.27 15.30 -12.70
CA ASP A 413 2.13 15.19 -11.24
C ASP A 413 3.33 15.87 -10.59
N LEU A 414 3.11 16.92 -9.82
CA LEU A 414 4.12 17.66 -9.09
C LEU A 414 4.00 17.29 -7.61
N ARG A 415 4.87 16.43 -7.10
CA ARG A 415 4.78 15.90 -5.73
C ARG A 415 5.66 16.68 -4.79
N PHE A 416 5.03 17.35 -3.83
CA PHE A 416 5.73 18.14 -2.81
C PHE A 416 5.62 17.48 -1.44
N VAL A 417 6.74 17.47 -0.71
CA VAL A 417 6.75 17.07 0.70
C VAL A 417 6.19 18.21 1.56
N GLY A 418 5.15 17.92 2.35
CA GLY A 418 4.70 18.84 3.40
C GLY A 418 4.14 20.19 2.96
N ALA A 419 3.51 20.30 1.79
CA ALA A 419 3.02 21.59 1.29
C ALA A 419 1.78 22.14 2.03
N VAL A 420 1.91 23.34 2.61
CA VAL A 420 0.79 24.08 3.23
C VAL A 420 -0.28 24.46 2.22
N TRP A 421 0.06 24.76 0.98
CA TRP A 421 -0.87 25.26 -0.04
C TRP A 421 -1.72 24.18 -0.74
N LYS A 422 -1.64 22.90 -0.33
CA LYS A 422 -2.32 21.77 -1.00
C LYS A 422 -3.83 21.95 -1.14
N LEU A 423 -4.45 22.74 -0.27
CA LEU A 423 -5.89 23.04 -0.30
C LEU A 423 -6.22 24.44 -0.81
N ASN A 424 -5.23 25.20 -1.31
CA ASN A 424 -5.45 26.49 -1.96
C ASN A 424 -5.77 26.28 -3.44
N LEU A 425 -7.02 25.89 -3.76
CA LEU A 425 -7.42 25.53 -5.13
C LEU A 425 -7.31 26.71 -6.08
N ARG A 426 -7.52 27.94 -5.60
CA ARG A 426 -7.38 29.14 -6.42
C ARG A 426 -5.94 29.36 -6.88
N LEU A 427 -4.97 29.21 -5.97
CA LEU A 427 -3.55 29.31 -6.29
C LEU A 427 -3.15 28.23 -7.31
N GLN A 428 -3.58 26.99 -7.10
CA GLN A 428 -3.32 25.88 -8.04
C GLN A 428 -3.88 26.17 -9.43
N HIS A 429 -5.15 26.62 -9.52
CA HIS A 429 -5.76 27.01 -10.79
C HIS A 429 -4.98 28.14 -11.48
N LYS A 430 -4.56 29.18 -10.73
CA LYS A 430 -3.76 30.29 -11.27
C LYS A 430 -2.47 29.79 -11.90
N MET A 431 -1.72 28.93 -11.21
CA MET A 431 -0.48 28.34 -11.74
C MET A 431 -0.73 27.47 -12.98
N ILE A 432 -1.81 26.70 -13.01
CA ILE A 432 -2.20 25.93 -14.19
C ILE A 432 -2.44 26.87 -15.37
N ALA A 433 -3.33 27.84 -15.19
CA ALA A 433 -3.76 28.75 -16.25
C ALA A 433 -2.63 29.64 -16.78
N GLN A 434 -1.76 30.15 -15.89
CA GLN A 434 -0.72 31.11 -16.26
C GLN A 434 0.59 30.48 -16.72
N HIS A 435 0.89 29.25 -16.29
CA HIS A 435 2.21 28.65 -16.51
C HIS A 435 2.10 27.27 -17.17
N LEU A 436 1.47 26.31 -16.49
CA LEU A 436 1.52 24.90 -16.92
C LEU A 436 0.79 24.64 -18.23
N MET A 437 -0.32 25.33 -18.51
CA MET A 437 -1.02 25.20 -19.79
C MET A 437 -0.16 25.59 -20.99
N HIS A 438 0.77 26.54 -20.82
CA HIS A 438 1.67 26.95 -21.89
C HIS A 438 2.84 25.97 -22.06
N ALA A 439 3.40 25.48 -20.95
CA ALA A 439 4.50 24.51 -20.96
C ALA A 439 4.05 23.11 -21.43
N CYS A 440 2.85 22.68 -21.05
CA CYS A 440 2.29 21.35 -21.32
C CYS A 440 0.88 21.48 -21.97
N PRO A 441 0.80 21.94 -23.22
CA PRO A 441 -0.48 22.28 -23.88
C PRO A 441 -1.42 21.08 -24.11
N ALA A 442 -0.86 19.87 -24.17
CA ALA A 442 -1.61 18.61 -24.33
C ALA A 442 -2.07 18.02 -22.98
N ALA A 443 -1.70 18.62 -21.85
CA ALA A 443 -2.07 18.13 -20.55
C ALA A 443 -3.60 18.12 -20.41
N ARG A 444 -4.11 16.98 -19.97
CA ARG A 444 -5.52 16.75 -19.60
C ARG A 444 -5.66 16.62 -18.09
N ARG A 445 -4.58 16.24 -17.41
CA ARG A 445 -4.51 16.08 -15.96
C ARG A 445 -3.26 16.76 -15.40
N ILE A 446 -3.43 17.54 -14.33
CA ILE A 446 -2.35 18.11 -13.54
C ILE A 446 -2.63 17.81 -12.08
N SER A 447 -1.65 17.33 -11.33
CA SER A 447 -1.75 17.08 -9.89
C SER A 447 -0.64 17.83 -9.18
N PHE A 448 -0.94 18.37 -8.00
CA PHE A 448 0.07 18.96 -7.11
C PHE A 448 0.24 18.15 -5.80
N ASP A 449 -0.64 17.17 -5.59
CA ASP A 449 -0.58 16.19 -4.51
C ASP A 449 -1.34 14.91 -4.93
N ASP A 450 -1.47 13.97 -4.00
CA ASP A 450 -2.19 12.71 -4.16
C ASP A 450 -3.72 12.82 -3.97
N ALA A 451 -4.19 13.95 -3.42
CA ALA A 451 -5.56 14.14 -2.99
C ALA A 451 -6.44 14.85 -4.02
N ILE A 452 -5.87 15.76 -4.83
CA ILE A 452 -6.59 16.63 -5.78
C ILE A 452 -5.95 16.52 -7.16
N ASP A 453 -6.76 16.11 -8.14
CA ASP A 453 -6.43 16.18 -9.56
C ASP A 453 -7.11 17.40 -10.18
N TRP A 454 -6.43 18.12 -11.06
CA TRP A 454 -7.05 19.07 -11.98
C TRP A 454 -7.26 18.40 -13.32
N GLN A 455 -8.49 18.43 -13.83
CA GLN A 455 -8.86 17.86 -15.12
C GLN A 455 -9.30 18.95 -16.09
N ARG A 456 -8.82 18.85 -17.33
CA ARG A 456 -9.26 19.70 -18.43
C ARG A 456 -10.51 19.11 -19.07
N GLU A 457 -11.55 19.92 -19.21
CA GLU A 457 -12.78 19.48 -19.87
C GLU A 457 -12.53 19.13 -21.34
N PRO A 458 -13.12 18.06 -21.91
CA PRO A 458 -12.90 17.70 -23.30
C PRO A 458 -13.43 18.75 -24.30
N SER A 459 -14.52 19.43 -23.94
CA SER A 459 -15.23 20.40 -24.78
C SER A 459 -14.80 21.85 -24.55
N SER A 460 -13.99 22.13 -23.52
CA SER A 460 -13.60 23.49 -23.15
C SER A 460 -12.11 23.55 -22.76
N SER A 461 -11.52 24.75 -22.72
CA SER A 461 -10.17 24.94 -22.17
C SER A 461 -10.18 25.13 -20.64
N LYS A 462 -11.31 24.88 -19.98
CA LYS A 462 -11.46 25.08 -18.53
C LYS A 462 -10.89 23.89 -17.77
N TRP A 463 -10.31 24.20 -16.61
CA TRP A 463 -9.76 23.23 -15.67
C TRP A 463 -10.62 23.17 -14.43
N ARG A 464 -10.93 21.96 -13.97
CA ARG A 464 -11.72 21.71 -12.77
C ARG A 464 -10.99 20.81 -11.80
N PRO A 465 -11.06 21.09 -10.49
CA PRO A 465 -10.52 20.20 -9.48
C PRO A 465 -11.42 18.98 -9.31
N LEU A 466 -10.81 17.82 -9.09
CA LEU A 466 -11.41 16.54 -8.75
C LEU A 466 -10.74 16.03 -7.48
N ILE A 467 -11.52 15.97 -6.41
CA ILE A 467 -11.04 15.52 -5.10
C ILE A 467 -11.13 14.00 -5.02
N ARG A 468 -9.97 13.34 -5.05
CA ARG A 468 -9.79 11.90 -4.93
C ARG A 468 -9.91 11.45 -3.48
N ALA A 469 -9.20 12.10 -2.58
CA ALA A 469 -9.12 11.73 -1.16
C ALA A 469 -10.11 12.55 -0.30
N ARG A 470 -11.42 12.35 -0.53
CA ARG A 470 -12.47 13.14 0.12
C ARG A 470 -12.41 13.09 1.65
N GLU A 471 -12.36 11.89 2.23
CA GLU A 471 -12.41 11.71 3.69
C GLU A 471 -11.14 12.21 4.39
N PRO A 472 -9.91 11.94 3.93
CA PRO A 472 -8.71 12.56 4.50
C PRO A 472 -8.76 14.09 4.49
N ILE A 473 -9.26 14.70 3.41
CA ILE A 473 -9.44 16.15 3.35
C ILE A 473 -10.50 16.62 4.34
N LYS A 474 -11.67 15.95 4.44
CA LYS A 474 -12.69 16.28 5.43
C LYS A 474 -12.16 16.17 6.85
N ALA A 475 -11.44 15.10 7.16
CA ALA A 475 -10.84 14.88 8.47
C ALA A 475 -9.83 15.98 8.79
N LEU A 476 -8.94 16.31 7.85
CA LEU A 476 -7.97 17.39 8.00
C LEU A 476 -8.67 18.73 8.27
N LEU A 477 -9.66 19.09 7.46
CA LEU A 477 -10.41 20.35 7.58
C LEU A 477 -11.26 20.44 8.87
N ARG A 478 -11.74 19.32 9.41
CA ARG A 478 -12.55 19.27 10.63
C ARG A 478 -11.72 19.21 11.91
N THR A 479 -10.59 18.52 11.88
CA THR A 479 -9.80 18.22 13.09
C THR A 479 -8.85 19.34 13.49
N GLN A 480 -8.50 20.24 12.57
CA GLN A 480 -7.52 21.29 12.80
C GLN A 480 -8.12 22.66 12.48
N PRO A 481 -8.65 23.42 13.46
CA PRO A 481 -9.35 24.67 13.20
C PRO A 481 -8.46 25.72 12.52
N ASN A 482 -7.16 25.75 12.82
CA ASN A 482 -6.21 26.68 12.23
C ASN A 482 -5.71 26.25 10.84
N ILE A 483 -6.11 25.06 10.36
CA ILE A 483 -5.61 24.55 9.08
C ILE A 483 -6.05 25.40 7.90
N GLN A 484 -7.21 26.06 8.02
CA GLN A 484 -7.72 26.93 6.96
C GLN A 484 -6.79 28.11 6.72
N ASP A 485 -6.31 28.74 7.78
CA ASP A 485 -5.36 29.86 7.70
C ASP A 485 -3.96 29.39 7.30
N ILE A 486 -3.48 28.31 7.92
CA ILE A 486 -2.15 27.75 7.66
C ILE A 486 -2.03 27.30 6.21
N MET A 487 -3.05 26.58 5.71
CA MET A 487 -3.06 26.06 4.35
C MET A 487 -3.60 27.03 3.31
N GLN A 488 -4.09 28.20 3.76
CA GLN A 488 -4.76 29.18 2.92
C GLN A 488 -5.85 28.53 2.07
N VAL A 489 -6.72 27.74 2.72
CA VAL A 489 -7.77 26.97 2.05
C VAL A 489 -8.66 27.93 1.28
N THR A 490 -8.70 27.79 -0.04
CA THR A 490 -9.60 28.55 -0.89
C THR A 490 -10.38 27.57 -1.75
N ASP A 491 -11.70 27.71 -1.73
CA ASP A 491 -12.56 26.91 -2.58
C ASP A 491 -12.51 27.43 -4.03
N TYR A 492 -12.75 26.55 -4.99
CA TYR A 492 -12.85 26.89 -6.40
C TYR A 492 -14.12 26.25 -6.96
N GLU A 493 -15.04 27.06 -7.46
CA GLU A 493 -16.35 26.62 -7.97
C GLU A 493 -17.18 25.78 -6.95
N GLY A 494 -16.97 25.98 -5.64
CA GLY A 494 -17.73 25.26 -4.60
C GLY A 494 -17.33 23.78 -4.42
N THR A 495 -16.15 23.39 -4.89
CA THR A 495 -15.67 22.01 -4.89
C THR A 495 -15.56 21.45 -3.46
N PHE A 496 -14.98 22.20 -2.52
CA PHE A 496 -14.93 21.78 -1.13
C PHE A 496 -16.29 21.88 -0.45
N ALA A 497 -17.07 22.93 -0.73
CA ALA A 497 -18.43 23.07 -0.18
C ALA A 497 -19.31 21.85 -0.53
N GLY A 498 -19.20 21.35 -1.77
CA GLY A 498 -19.92 20.14 -2.21
C GLY A 498 -19.53 18.86 -1.46
N ILE A 499 -18.32 18.80 -0.89
CA ILE A 499 -17.83 17.65 -0.15
C ILE A 499 -18.15 17.76 1.34
N LEU A 500 -17.92 18.93 1.93
CA LEU A 500 -18.06 19.15 3.37
C LEU A 500 -19.53 19.28 3.80
N GLY A 501 -20.44 19.58 2.86
CA GLY A 501 -21.83 19.91 3.17
C GLY A 501 -21.94 21.33 3.73
N LYS A 502 -23.09 21.65 4.32
CA LYS A 502 -23.36 22.99 4.92
C LYS A 502 -22.63 23.24 6.24
N ASP A 503 -21.76 22.34 6.67
CA ASP A 503 -21.23 22.31 8.04
C ASP A 503 -19.97 23.17 8.23
N ILE A 504 -19.41 23.78 7.17
CA ILE A 504 -18.19 24.58 7.24
C ILE A 504 -18.34 25.83 6.37
N ASP A 505 -18.26 27.00 6.99
CA ASP A 505 -18.18 28.29 6.31
C ASP A 505 -16.79 28.44 5.69
N LEU A 506 -16.63 28.00 4.44
CA LEU A 506 -15.44 28.27 3.66
C LEU A 506 -15.51 29.66 3.05
N VAL A 507 -14.38 30.38 3.03
CA VAL A 507 -14.26 31.66 2.33
C VAL A 507 -14.50 31.43 0.82
N GLN A 508 -15.70 31.79 0.35
CA GLN A 508 -16.02 31.83 -1.08
C GLN A 508 -15.44 33.11 -1.68
N VAL A 509 -14.65 32.99 -2.74
CA VAL A 509 -14.06 34.14 -3.45
C VAL A 509 -14.31 34.07 -4.93
#